data_AF-H9L468-F1
#
_entry.id   AF-H9L468-F1
#
_cell.length_a   1.000
_cell.length_b   1.000
_cell.length_c   1.000
_cell.angle_alpha   90.00
_cell.angle_beta   90.00
_cell.angle_gamma   90.00
#
_symmetry.space_group_name_H-M   'P 1'
#
loop_
_entity.id
_entity.type
_entity.pdbx_description
1 polymer ?
#
loop_
_entity_poly.entity_id
_entity_poly.type
_entity_poly.pdbx_seq_one_letter_code
_entity_poly.pdbx_strand_id
1 'polypeptide(L)'
;MSNIDKRALREVAERATPGNWRRTSSLFNGITVTPFSLCGEEVTLAHTVEKRDAEFIAAANPATVLALLDVLYEFGEDEVAISEYVTNLEDALRVAAAPQQEE
;
A
#
# COMPACT_ATOMS: atom_id res chain seq x y z
N MET A 1 -9.38 21.22 6.42
CA MET A 1 -8.84 19.98 5.80
C MET A 1 -9.66 19.67 4.57
N SER A 2 -9.05 19.21 3.47
CA SER A 2 -9.78 18.85 2.25
C SER A 2 -10.83 17.79 2.58
N ASN A 3 -12.04 17.93 2.07
CA ASN A 3 -13.10 16.94 2.19
C ASN A 3 -12.75 15.74 1.30
N ILE A 4 -11.84 14.89 1.78
CA ILE A 4 -11.54 13.62 1.13
C ILE A 4 -12.78 12.76 1.31
N ASP A 5 -13.43 12.40 0.20
CA ASP A 5 -14.54 11.46 0.23
C ASP A 5 -14.02 10.05 0.52
N LYS A 6 -13.89 9.73 1.82
CA LYS A 6 -13.40 8.45 2.33
C LYS A 6 -14.23 7.27 1.80
N ARG A 7 -15.55 7.48 1.59
CA ARG A 7 -16.45 6.44 1.07
C ARG A 7 -16.17 6.18 -0.41
N ALA A 8 -16.06 7.22 -1.22
CA ALA A 8 -15.70 7.07 -2.64
C ALA A 8 -14.33 6.42 -2.82
N LEU A 9 -13.34 6.76 -1.97
CA LEU A 9 -12.02 6.12 -1.99
C LEU A 9 -12.11 4.63 -1.65
N ARG A 10 -12.89 4.26 -0.62
CA ARG A 10 -13.13 2.85 -0.26
C ARG A 10 -13.77 2.09 -1.42
N GLU A 11 -14.82 2.64 -2.02
CA GLU A 11 -15.51 2.00 -3.16
C GLU A 11 -14.58 1.76 -4.35
N VAL A 12 -13.71 2.71 -4.67
CA VAL A 12 -12.72 2.55 -5.76
C VAL A 12 -11.68 1.49 -5.40
N ALA A 13 -11.20 1.47 -4.15
CA ALA A 13 -10.23 0.47 -3.70
C ALA A 13 -10.84 -0.94 -3.70
N GLU A 14 -12.07 -1.11 -3.21
CA GLU A 14 -12.77 -2.42 -3.23
C GLU A 14 -13.04 -2.94 -4.65
N ARG A 15 -13.23 -2.04 -5.63
CA ARG A 15 -13.44 -2.39 -7.04
C ARG A 15 -12.15 -2.67 -7.81
N ALA A 16 -11.02 -2.22 -7.31
CA ALA A 16 -9.74 -2.43 -7.97
C ALA A 16 -9.32 -3.91 -7.88
N THR A 17 -8.44 -4.34 -8.79
CA THR A 17 -7.98 -5.74 -8.82
C THR A 17 -7.35 -6.12 -7.48
N PRO A 18 -7.90 -7.10 -6.74
CA PRO A 18 -7.36 -7.50 -5.46
C PRO A 18 -6.00 -8.18 -5.63
N GLY A 19 -5.16 -8.09 -4.61
CA GLY A 19 -3.87 -8.76 -4.55
C GLY A 19 -2.70 -7.81 -4.38
N ASN A 20 -1.50 -8.40 -4.36
CA ASN A 20 -0.27 -7.66 -4.10
C ASN A 20 0.28 -7.10 -5.42
N TRP A 21 0.00 -5.80 -5.64
CA TRP A 21 0.52 -5.09 -6.79
C TRP A 21 2.01 -4.89 -6.63
N ARG A 22 2.76 -5.18 -7.69
CA ARG A 22 4.20 -5.04 -7.74
C ARG A 22 4.61 -4.33 -9.01
N ARG A 23 5.71 -3.58 -8.92
CA ARG A 23 6.40 -3.15 -10.13
C ARG A 23 7.07 -4.37 -10.76
N THR A 24 6.86 -4.56 -12.05
CA THR A 24 7.60 -5.57 -12.81
C THR A 24 8.85 -5.00 -13.45
N SER A 25 9.92 -5.79 -13.46
CA SER A 25 11.18 -5.46 -14.13
C SER A 25 11.17 -5.83 -15.62
N SER A 26 10.34 -6.81 -16.02
CA SER A 26 10.28 -7.33 -17.39
C SER A 26 9.58 -6.38 -18.35
N LEU A 27 8.49 -5.75 -17.90
CA LEU A 27 7.63 -4.88 -18.73
C LEU A 27 7.90 -3.39 -18.52
N PHE A 28 9.14 -3.03 -18.16
CA PHE A 28 9.63 -1.66 -17.95
C PHE A 28 8.62 -0.70 -17.29
N ASN A 29 8.62 -0.56 -15.97
CA ASN A 29 7.66 0.29 -15.23
C ASN A 29 6.19 -0.17 -15.32
N GLY A 30 5.97 -1.44 -15.62
CA GLY A 30 4.67 -2.09 -15.49
C GLY A 30 4.30 -2.36 -14.03
N ILE A 31 3.00 -2.39 -13.75
CA ILE A 31 2.40 -2.79 -12.47
C ILE A 31 1.64 -4.10 -12.70
N THR A 32 1.92 -5.12 -11.90
CA THR A 32 1.36 -6.47 -12.04
C THR A 32 0.87 -7.00 -10.70
N VAL A 33 -0.06 -7.96 -10.71
CA VAL A 33 -0.51 -8.65 -9.49
C VAL A 33 0.18 -10.01 -9.30
N THR A 34 0.62 -10.62 -10.40
CA THR A 34 1.33 -11.90 -10.42
C THR A 34 2.84 -11.68 -10.34
N PRO A 35 3.59 -12.55 -9.65
CA PRO A 35 5.04 -12.58 -9.76
C PRO A 35 5.49 -12.75 -11.22
N PHE A 36 6.68 -12.24 -11.55
CA PHE A 36 7.29 -12.50 -12.84
C PHE A 36 7.44 -14.01 -13.05
N SER A 37 7.01 -14.49 -14.21
CA SER A 37 7.18 -15.89 -14.61
C SER A 37 7.56 -15.93 -16.08
N LEU A 38 8.62 -16.68 -16.42
CA LEU A 38 9.05 -16.89 -17.80
C LEU A 38 8.02 -17.68 -18.63
N CYS A 39 7.20 -18.50 -17.96
CA CYS A 39 6.23 -19.40 -18.58
C CYS A 39 4.78 -19.13 -18.12
N GLY A 40 4.57 -18.10 -17.30
CA GLY A 40 3.28 -17.79 -16.71
C GLY A 40 2.65 -16.55 -17.33
N GLU A 41 1.33 -16.48 -17.24
CA GLU A 41 0.58 -15.30 -17.66
C GLU A 41 0.81 -14.17 -16.64
N GLU A 42 1.74 -13.27 -16.94
CA GLU A 42 1.95 -12.06 -16.16
C GLU A 42 0.77 -11.10 -16.40
N VAL A 43 -0.10 -10.93 -15.40
CA VAL A 43 -1.25 -10.04 -15.51
C VAL A 43 -0.79 -8.60 -15.25
N THR A 44 -0.69 -7.84 -16.33
CA THR A 44 -0.34 -6.42 -16.29
C THR A 44 -1.58 -5.57 -16.05
N LEU A 45 -1.54 -4.75 -15.01
CA LEU A 45 -2.63 -3.86 -14.62
C LEU A 45 -2.49 -2.49 -15.29
N ALA A 46 -1.27 -1.95 -15.29
CA ALA A 46 -0.96 -0.63 -15.80
C ALA A 46 0.52 -0.50 -16.16
N HIS A 47 0.86 0.57 -16.88
CA HIS A 47 2.22 0.95 -17.22
C HIS A 47 2.39 2.45 -17.01
N THR A 48 3.56 2.86 -16.55
CA THR A 48 3.89 4.27 -16.32
C THR A 48 5.14 4.67 -17.08
N VAL A 49 5.33 5.97 -17.31
CA VAL A 49 6.55 6.47 -17.94
C VAL A 49 7.73 6.36 -16.98
N GLU A 50 7.52 6.71 -15.71
CA GLU A 50 8.57 6.84 -14.72
C GLU A 50 8.56 5.68 -13.72
N LYS A 51 9.76 5.17 -13.41
CA LYS A 51 9.95 4.09 -12.42
C LYS A 51 9.34 4.43 -11.06
N ARG A 52 9.53 5.67 -10.61
CA ARG A 52 9.00 6.21 -9.34
C ARG A 52 7.48 6.15 -9.27
N ASP A 53 6.80 6.38 -10.40
CA ASP A 53 5.34 6.38 -10.44
C ASP A 53 4.82 4.94 -10.40
N ALA A 54 5.48 3.99 -11.07
CA ALA A 54 5.18 2.57 -10.94
C ALA A 54 5.35 2.06 -9.51
N GLU A 55 6.44 2.46 -8.84
CA GLU A 55 6.72 2.07 -7.46
C GLU A 55 5.67 2.65 -6.50
N PHE A 56 5.29 3.91 -6.70
CA PHE A 56 4.24 4.55 -5.93
C PHE A 56 2.88 3.84 -6.11
N ILE A 57 2.47 3.57 -7.35
CA ILE A 57 1.19 2.88 -7.64
C ILE A 57 1.18 1.46 -7.08
N ALA A 58 2.29 0.73 -7.19
CA ALA A 58 2.40 -0.62 -6.62
C ALA A 58 2.33 -0.61 -5.08
N ALA A 59 2.94 0.39 -4.43
CA ALA A 59 2.85 0.56 -2.99
C ALA A 59 1.44 0.98 -2.54
N ALA A 60 0.80 1.88 -3.29
CA ALA A 60 -0.58 2.35 -3.10
C ALA A 60 -1.62 1.37 -3.65
N ASN A 61 -1.37 0.06 -3.48
CA ASN A 61 -2.30 -0.97 -3.90
C ASN A 61 -3.61 -0.89 -3.09
N PRO A 62 -4.69 -1.54 -3.58
CA PRO A 62 -5.99 -1.47 -2.94
C PRO A 62 -6.00 -1.89 -1.48
N ALA A 63 -5.23 -2.90 -1.11
CA ALA A 63 -5.14 -3.37 0.28
C ALA A 63 -4.49 -2.31 1.19
N THR A 64 -3.43 -1.65 0.73
CA THR A 64 -2.79 -0.54 1.46
C THR A 64 -3.74 0.64 1.63
N VAL A 65 -4.48 1.00 0.58
CA VAL A 65 -5.44 2.10 0.63
C VAL A 65 -6.58 1.79 1.60
N LEU A 66 -7.11 0.56 1.59
CA LEU A 66 -8.15 0.14 2.52
C LEU A 66 -7.66 0.14 3.97
N ALA A 67 -6.46 -0.38 4.23
CA ALA A 67 -5.86 -0.35 5.57
C ALA A 67 -5.66 1.09 6.07
N LEU A 68 -5.23 2.02 5.20
CA LEU A 68 -5.12 3.43 5.54
C LEU A 68 -6.50 4.04 5.85
N LEU A 69 -7.52 3.72 5.06
CA LEU A 69 -8.89 4.17 5.32
C LEU A 69 -9.44 3.60 6.63
N ASP A 70 -9.19 2.32 6.94
CA ASP A 70 -9.59 1.70 8.20
C ASP A 70 -9.02 2.46 9.40
N VAL A 71 -7.72 2.78 9.37
CA VAL A 71 -7.07 3.63 10.40
C VAL A 71 -7.76 5.00 10.48
N LEU A 72 -8.00 5.67 9.34
CA LEU A 72 -8.67 6.98 9.31
C LEU A 72 -10.16 6.94 9.74
N TYR A 73 -10.80 5.77 9.74
CA TYR A 73 -12.15 5.58 10.25
C TYR A 73 -12.13 5.25 11.75
N GLU A 74 -11.17 4.43 12.20
CA GLU A 74 -11.00 4.04 13.60
C GLU A 74 -10.67 5.25 14.50
N PHE A 75 -9.80 6.15 14.03
CA PHE A 75 -9.40 7.35 14.78
C PHE A 75 -10.25 8.60 14.50
N GLY A 76 -11.23 8.53 13.58
CA GLY A 76 -12.08 9.67 13.24
C GLY A 76 -11.30 10.86 12.66
N GLU A 77 -11.67 12.09 13.07
CA GLU A 77 -10.93 13.32 12.77
C GLU A 77 -10.00 13.74 13.92
N ASP A 78 -9.85 12.90 14.96
CA ASP A 78 -8.97 13.19 16.09
C ASP A 78 -7.51 13.01 15.68
N GLU A 79 -6.92 14.06 15.12
CA GLU A 79 -5.52 14.14 14.68
C GLU A 79 -4.54 13.68 15.77
N VAL A 80 -4.86 13.96 17.04
CA VAL A 80 -4.09 13.51 18.20
C VAL A 80 -4.05 11.98 18.30
N ALA A 81 -5.19 11.31 18.14
CA ALA A 81 -5.29 9.86 18.24
C ALA A 81 -4.56 9.16 17.07
N ILE A 82 -4.66 9.72 15.86
CA ILE A 82 -3.90 9.25 14.68
C ILE A 82 -2.39 9.36 14.95
N SER A 83 -1.93 10.53 15.43
CA SER A 83 -0.52 10.77 15.71
C SER A 83 0.04 9.84 16.78
N GLU A 84 -0.72 9.57 17.84
CA GLU A 84 -0.33 8.61 18.87
C GLU A 84 -0.20 7.19 18.31
N TYR A 85 -1.16 6.75 17.48
CA TYR A 85 -1.11 5.41 16.88
C TYR A 85 0.07 5.22 15.94
N VAL A 86 0.35 6.21 15.08
CA VAL A 86 1.51 6.17 14.17
C VAL A 86 2.81 6.08 14.97
N THR A 87 2.94 6.88 16.03
CA THR A 87 4.12 6.85 16.90
C THR A 87 4.28 5.47 17.56
N ASN A 88 3.19 4.88 18.06
CA ASN A 88 3.19 3.54 18.65
C ASN A 88 3.59 2.45 17.64
N LEU A 89 3.14 2.56 16.39
CA LEU A 89 3.54 1.67 15.30
C LEU A 89 5.02 1.80 14.96
N GLU A 90 5.54 3.02 14.86
CA GLU A 90 6.95 3.27 14.59
C GLU A 90 7.84 2.70 15.70
N ASP A 91 7.44 2.85 16.96
CA ASP A 91 8.17 2.27 18.10
C ASP A 91 8.06 0.74 18.11
N ALA A 92 6.90 0.16 17.83
CA ALA A 92 6.74 -1.30 17.72
C ALA A 92 7.59 -1.90 16.59
N LEU A 93 7.63 -1.24 15.43
CA LEU A 93 8.50 -1.63 14.30
C LEU A 93 9.98 -1.50 14.66
N ARG A 94 10.36 -0.46 15.41
CA ARG A 94 11.73 -0.27 15.90
C ARG A 94 12.14 -1.39 16.87
N VAL A 95 11.24 -1.77 17.79
CA VAL A 95 11.46 -2.88 18.72
C VAL A 95 11.55 -4.22 17.99
N ALA A 96 10.69 -4.47 17.00
CA ALA A 96 10.72 -5.69 16.20
C ALA A 96 11.96 -5.79 15.30
N ALA A 97 12.51 -4.65 14.84
CA ALA A 97 13.73 -4.58 14.06
C ALA A 97 15.01 -4.64 14.92
N ALA A 98 14.90 -4.53 16.25
CA ALA A 98 16.05 -4.70 17.12
C ALA A 98 16.53 -6.15 17.01
N PRO A 99 17.82 -6.41 16.72
CA PRO A 99 18.33 -7.76 16.61
C PRO A 99 18.07 -8.47 17.94
N GLN A 100 17.35 -9.59 17.88
CA GLN A 100 17.25 -10.48 19.04
C GLN A 100 18.68 -10.86 19.41
N GLN A 101 19.16 -10.37 20.54
CA GLN A 101 20.43 -10.84 21.08
C GLN A 101 20.22 -12.32 21.38
N GLU A 102 20.74 -13.17 20.49
CA GLU A 102 20.92 -14.60 20.77
C GLU A 102 21.87 -14.67 21.97
N GLU A 103 21.33 -15.06 23.12
CA GLU A 103 22.08 -15.56 24.27
C GLU A 103 21.64 -16.99 24.57
#